data_AF-X6LVQ0-F1
#
_entry.id   AF-X6LVQ0-F1
#
_cell.length_a   1.000
_cell.length_b   1.000
_cell.length_c   1.000
_cell.angle_alpha   90.00
_cell.angle_beta   90.00
_cell.angle_gamma   90.00
#
_symmetry.space_group_name_H-M   'P 1'
#
loop_
_entity.id
_entity.type
_entity.pdbx_description
1 polymer ?
#
loop_
_entity_poly.entity_id
_entity_poly.type
_entity_poly.pdbx_seq_one_letter_code
_entity_poly.pdbx_strand_id
1 'polypeptide(L)'
;MAKSRLEGVVLAIGDGANDVSMIQESNIGVGIMGKEGTQAALAADFVIHRFRHLSRLLFVHGRFSFLRTSTLCLVSLYKNMVFIMPLAYFGFYSLFTAESMFDPYMMSAFNLLFAAAFPLCVGAFEQDIKEETALNHPKAYHYFKLDTVFNLKAFGFWMFTALWQSLVVFFSIFLVVNENGDLWNSSGKNGGVWVWGTQMLTSVVLTACFKMIAETNHWNWFYYASTALGIGLYFATLAIVSNVRTLDPNMWQVMGMTDVFVQC
;
A
#
# COMPACT_ATOMS: atom_id res chain seq x y z
N MET A 1 23.42 -11.21 -26.78
CA MET A 1 23.55 -12.69 -26.67
C MET A 1 23.48 -13.20 -25.23
N ALA A 2 24.13 -12.58 -24.23
CA ALA A 2 24.02 -13.02 -22.83
C ALA A 2 22.60 -12.84 -22.26
N LYS A 3 21.99 -11.67 -22.46
CA LYS A 3 20.59 -11.36 -22.06
C LYS A 3 19.55 -12.31 -22.65
N SER A 4 19.79 -12.84 -23.84
CA SER A 4 18.89 -13.78 -24.52
C SER A 4 19.17 -15.25 -24.19
N ARG A 5 20.32 -15.57 -23.59
CA ARG A 5 20.72 -16.95 -23.24
C ARG A 5 20.62 -17.24 -21.74
N LEU A 6 20.79 -16.23 -20.90
CA LEU A 6 20.72 -16.35 -19.45
C LEU A 6 19.38 -15.76 -19.00
N GLU A 7 18.53 -16.57 -18.39
CA GLU A 7 17.28 -16.12 -17.75
C GLU A 7 17.62 -15.29 -16.50
N GLY A 8 18.01 -14.04 -16.71
CA GLY A 8 18.44 -13.16 -15.64
C GLY A 8 18.51 -11.70 -16.02
N VAL A 9 18.57 -10.85 -15.00
CA VAL A 9 18.77 -9.40 -15.16
C VAL A 9 20.25 -9.16 -15.44
N VAL A 10 20.55 -8.53 -16.57
CA VAL A 10 21.92 -8.19 -17.00
C VAL A 10 22.20 -6.73 -16.72
N LEU A 11 23.31 -6.45 -16.04
CA LEU A 11 23.82 -5.11 -15.81
C LEU A 11 25.10 -4.91 -16.63
N ALA A 12 25.19 -3.81 -17.37
CA ALA A 12 26.38 -3.41 -18.11
C ALA A 12 26.99 -2.15 -17.51
N ILE A 13 28.32 -2.06 -17.57
CA ILE A 13 29.09 -0.92 -17.05
C ILE A 13 30.08 -0.47 -18.10
N GLY A 14 30.19 0.82 -18.32
CA GLY A 14 31.15 1.39 -19.26
C GLY A 14 31.52 2.82 -18.93
N ASP A 15 32.64 3.29 -19.47
CA ASP A 15 33.17 4.64 -19.27
C ASP A 15 33.37 5.42 -20.58
N GLY A 16 33.38 4.73 -21.72
CA GLY A 16 33.64 5.32 -23.03
C GLY A 16 32.53 5.13 -24.06
N ALA A 17 32.69 5.78 -25.22
CA ALA A 17 31.74 5.71 -26.33
C ALA A 17 31.56 4.27 -26.88
N ASN A 18 32.58 3.43 -26.76
CA ASN A 18 32.55 2.03 -27.22
C ASN A 18 31.55 1.19 -26.42
N ASP A 19 31.33 1.54 -25.16
CA ASP A 19 30.46 0.78 -24.26
C ASP A 19 28.99 1.20 -24.38
N VAL A 20 28.68 2.27 -25.12
CA VAL A 20 27.31 2.79 -25.27
C VAL A 20 26.35 1.72 -25.78
N SER A 21 26.77 0.98 -26.82
CA SER A 21 25.97 -0.12 -27.37
C SER A 21 25.74 -1.24 -26.37
N MET A 22 26.76 -1.59 -25.57
CA MET A 22 26.64 -2.60 -24.51
C MET A 22 25.71 -2.15 -23.38
N ILE A 23 25.81 -0.88 -22.97
CA ILE A 23 24.98 -0.26 -21.93
C ILE A 23 23.51 -0.28 -22.35
N GLN A 24 23.21 0.17 -23.57
CA GLN A 24 21.84 0.24 -24.11
C GLN A 24 21.18 -1.14 -24.29
N GLU A 25 21.97 -2.17 -24.61
CA GLU A 25 21.46 -3.54 -24.78
C GLU A 25 21.18 -4.26 -23.45
N SER A 26 21.72 -3.78 -22.33
CA SER A 26 21.56 -4.39 -21.01
C SER A 26 20.15 -4.17 -20.42
N ASN A 27 19.85 -4.71 -19.24
CA ASN A 27 18.62 -4.35 -18.51
C ASN A 27 18.83 -3.10 -17.64
N ILE A 28 20.06 -2.91 -17.16
CA ILE A 28 20.46 -1.79 -16.31
C ILE A 28 21.83 -1.32 -16.78
N GLY A 29 21.88 -0.10 -17.30
CA GLY A 29 23.10 0.54 -17.76
C GLY A 29 23.74 1.41 -16.69
N VAL A 30 25.03 1.22 -16.39
CA VAL A 30 25.78 2.07 -15.45
C VAL A 30 26.96 2.73 -16.16
N GLY A 31 26.95 4.05 -16.24
CA GLY A 31 28.03 4.85 -16.79
C GLY A 31 29.02 5.26 -15.71
N ILE A 32 30.32 5.11 -15.97
CA ILE A 32 31.36 5.68 -15.13
C ILE A 32 31.76 7.04 -15.72
N MET A 33 31.73 8.08 -14.89
CA MET A 33 32.18 9.41 -15.29
C MET A 33 33.72 9.42 -15.40
N GLY A 34 34.21 9.18 -16.62
CA GLY A 34 35.64 9.17 -16.95
C GLY A 34 36.14 10.51 -17.48
N LYS A 35 37.48 10.60 -17.68
CA LYS A 35 38.11 11.73 -18.37
C LYS A 35 38.02 11.64 -19.89
N GLU A 36 37.76 10.44 -20.43
CA GLU A 36 37.79 10.15 -21.87
C GLU A 36 36.51 10.58 -22.60
N GLY A 37 35.44 10.90 -21.86
CA GLY A 37 34.21 11.45 -22.41
C GLY A 37 33.01 11.16 -21.52
N THR A 38 31.92 11.88 -21.75
CA THR A 38 30.65 11.71 -21.02
C THR A 38 29.65 10.83 -21.76
N GLN A 39 30.03 10.23 -22.89
CA GLN A 39 29.11 9.51 -23.78
C GLN A 39 28.48 8.28 -23.11
N ALA A 40 29.28 7.47 -22.39
CA ALA A 40 28.75 6.35 -21.61
C ALA A 40 27.81 6.82 -20.49
N ALA A 41 28.14 7.92 -19.82
CA ALA A 41 27.33 8.49 -18.75
C ALA A 41 25.99 9.04 -19.27
N LEU A 42 25.97 9.64 -20.47
CA LEU A 42 24.75 10.14 -21.11
C LEU A 42 23.83 9.03 -21.61
N ALA A 43 24.40 7.87 -21.95
CA ALA A 43 23.65 6.72 -22.45
C ALA A 43 23.21 5.73 -21.34
N ALA A 44 23.61 5.94 -20.09
CA ALA A 44 23.36 5.03 -18.97
C ALA A 44 22.17 5.47 -18.10
N ASP A 45 21.54 4.49 -17.43
CA ASP A 45 20.45 4.75 -16.47
C ASP A 45 20.98 5.35 -15.15
N PHE A 46 22.16 4.90 -14.73
CA PHE A 46 22.85 5.40 -13.53
C PHE A 46 24.26 5.85 -13.86
N VAL A 47 24.69 6.97 -13.25
CA VAL A 47 26.05 7.48 -13.40
C VAL A 47 26.79 7.43 -12.07
N ILE A 48 27.96 6.79 -12.06
CA ILE A 48 28.85 6.71 -10.91
C ILE A 48 30.21 7.33 -11.23
N HIS A 49 30.87 7.92 -10.24
CA HIS A 49 32.18 8.54 -10.46
C HIS A 49 33.34 7.54 -10.48
N ARG A 50 33.21 6.43 -9.74
CA ARG A 50 34.26 5.42 -9.58
C ARG A 50 33.63 4.05 -9.47
N PHE A 51 34.29 3.03 -10.00
CA PHE A 51 33.81 1.64 -9.96
C PHE A 51 33.46 1.17 -8.54
N ARG A 52 34.21 1.60 -7.52
CA ARG A 52 33.94 1.25 -6.11
C ARG A 52 32.53 1.64 -5.61
N HIS A 53 31.87 2.62 -6.23
CA HIS A 53 30.51 3.04 -5.81
C HIS A 53 29.43 2.09 -6.32
N LEU A 54 29.76 1.21 -7.28
CA LEU A 54 28.85 0.18 -7.79
C LEU A 54 28.36 -0.76 -6.67
N SER A 55 29.22 -1.10 -5.72
CA SER A 55 28.85 -1.98 -4.60
C SER A 55 27.71 -1.38 -3.77
N ARG A 56 27.75 -0.08 -3.49
CA ARG A 56 26.68 0.63 -2.77
C ARG A 56 25.42 0.81 -3.61
N LEU A 57 25.57 1.05 -4.91
CA LEU A 57 24.43 1.12 -5.82
C LEU A 57 23.66 -0.21 -5.83
N LEU A 58 24.35 -1.34 -5.90
CA LEU A 58 23.71 -2.65 -5.97
C LEU A 58 23.22 -3.16 -4.62
N PHE A 59 24.11 -3.27 -3.64
CA PHE A 59 23.80 -3.97 -2.39
C PHE A 59 22.91 -3.16 -1.46
N VAL A 60 22.96 -1.83 -1.53
CA VAL A 60 22.11 -0.95 -0.73
C VAL A 60 20.90 -0.51 -1.55
N HIS A 61 21.14 0.28 -2.61
CA HIS A 61 20.05 0.95 -3.32
C HIS A 61 19.21 -0.03 -4.15
N GLY A 62 19.84 -0.99 -4.82
CA GLY A 62 19.15 -2.04 -5.57
C GLY A 62 18.28 -2.93 -4.67
N ARG A 63 18.83 -3.38 -3.53
CA ARG A 63 18.09 -4.18 -2.53
C ARG A 63 16.89 -3.41 -1.99
N PHE A 64 17.10 -2.19 -1.51
CA PHE A 64 16.03 -1.38 -0.93
C PHE A 64 14.98 -0.99 -1.96
N SER A 65 15.37 -0.64 -3.18
CA SER A 65 14.42 -0.32 -4.25
C SER A 65 13.52 -1.51 -4.57
N PHE A 66 14.08 -2.71 -4.66
CA PHE A 66 13.30 -3.93 -4.88
C PHE A 66 12.36 -4.23 -3.70
N LEU A 67 12.86 -4.15 -2.46
CA LEU A 67 12.05 -4.35 -1.25
C LEU A 67 10.88 -3.36 -1.21
N ARG A 68 11.17 -2.07 -1.31
CA ARG A 68 10.19 -0.98 -1.24
C ARG A 68 9.12 -1.11 -2.31
N THR A 69 9.52 -1.34 -3.56
CA THR A 69 8.57 -1.46 -4.68
C THR A 69 7.69 -2.71 -4.55
N SER A 70 8.27 -3.83 -4.11
CA SER A 70 7.54 -5.08 -3.90
C SER A 70 6.51 -4.94 -2.78
N THR A 71 6.91 -4.43 -1.62
CA THR A 71 6.02 -4.23 -0.47
C THR A 71 4.96 -3.17 -0.78
N LEU A 72 5.34 -2.07 -1.44
CA LEU A 72 4.40 -1.04 -1.91
C LEU A 72 3.29 -1.66 -2.79
N CYS A 73 3.66 -2.53 -3.73
CA CYS A 73 2.72 -3.22 -4.61
C CYS A 73 1.76 -4.13 -3.82
N LEU A 74 2.30 -4.97 -2.93
CA LEU A 74 1.51 -5.89 -2.11
C LEU A 74 0.55 -5.15 -1.18
N VAL A 75 1.03 -4.12 -0.48
CA VAL A 75 0.20 -3.28 0.40
C VAL A 75 -0.89 -2.56 -0.40
N SER A 76 -0.56 -2.05 -1.60
CA SER A 76 -1.52 -1.36 -2.46
C SER A 76 -2.62 -2.28 -2.96
N LEU A 77 -2.30 -3.52 -3.34
CA LEU A 77 -3.29 -4.51 -3.75
C LEU A 77 -4.14 -4.95 -2.56
N TYR A 78 -3.50 -5.21 -1.42
CA TYR A 78 -4.17 -5.58 -0.18
C TYR A 78 -5.22 -4.55 0.24
N LYS A 79 -4.85 -3.26 0.36
CA LYS A 79 -5.77 -2.22 0.83
C LYS A 79 -6.99 -2.06 -0.07
N ASN A 80 -6.80 -2.18 -1.39
CA ASN A 80 -7.88 -2.05 -2.37
C ASN A 80 -8.82 -3.26 -2.29
N MET A 81 -8.26 -4.45 -2.10
CA MET A 81 -9.02 -5.68 -1.97
C MET A 81 -9.90 -5.68 -0.71
N VAL A 82 -9.33 -5.31 0.45
CA VAL A 82 -10.10 -5.20 1.71
C VAL A 82 -11.23 -4.16 1.60
N PHE A 83 -11.01 -3.09 0.83
CA PHE A 83 -12.00 -2.03 0.64
C PHE A 83 -13.15 -2.42 -0.30
N ILE A 84 -12.87 -3.10 -1.42
CA ILE A 84 -13.89 -3.40 -2.42
C ILE A 84 -14.72 -4.65 -2.08
N MET A 85 -14.12 -5.62 -1.37
CA MET A 85 -14.78 -6.90 -1.09
C MET A 85 -16.07 -6.79 -0.28
N PRO A 86 -16.20 -5.92 0.73
CA PRO A 86 -17.48 -5.71 1.42
C PRO A 86 -18.63 -5.27 0.49
N LEU A 87 -18.36 -4.45 -0.55
CA LEU A 87 -19.38 -4.11 -1.56
C LEU A 87 -19.77 -5.33 -2.39
N ALA A 88 -18.79 -6.17 -2.76
CA ALA A 88 -19.07 -7.39 -3.50
C ALA A 88 -19.96 -8.35 -2.68
N TYR A 89 -19.69 -8.49 -1.38
CA TYR A 89 -20.52 -9.29 -0.47
C TYR A 89 -21.92 -8.68 -0.34
N PHE A 90 -22.03 -7.37 -0.15
CA PHE A 90 -23.31 -6.66 -0.10
C PHE A 90 -24.14 -6.87 -1.38
N GLY A 91 -23.50 -6.91 -2.54
CA GLY A 91 -24.16 -7.19 -3.82
C GLY A 91 -24.95 -8.50 -3.85
N PHE A 92 -24.50 -9.54 -3.15
CA PHE A 92 -25.26 -10.79 -3.03
C PHE A 92 -26.53 -10.62 -2.19
N TYR A 93 -26.48 -9.79 -1.13
CA TYR A 93 -27.63 -9.52 -0.27
C TYR A 93 -28.63 -8.55 -0.88
N SER A 94 -28.17 -7.63 -1.73
CA SER A 94 -29.02 -6.70 -2.46
C SER A 94 -29.54 -7.26 -3.80
N LEU A 95 -29.36 -8.55 -4.09
CA LEU A 95 -29.76 -9.18 -5.35
C LEU A 95 -29.16 -8.49 -6.60
N PHE A 96 -27.93 -7.97 -6.47
CA PHE A 96 -27.18 -7.28 -7.52
C PHE A 96 -27.88 -6.04 -8.10
N THR A 97 -28.62 -5.29 -7.28
CA THR A 97 -29.24 -4.00 -7.67
C THR A 97 -28.22 -2.88 -7.95
N ALA A 98 -26.91 -3.14 -7.75
CA ALA A 98 -25.81 -2.20 -7.90
C ALA A 98 -25.86 -0.99 -6.94
N GLU A 99 -26.63 -1.08 -5.86
CA GLU A 99 -26.63 -0.09 -4.79
C GLU A 99 -25.33 -0.16 -3.99
N SER A 100 -24.67 0.98 -3.81
CA SER A 100 -23.46 1.09 -2.99
C SER A 100 -23.83 1.29 -1.53
N MET A 101 -23.27 0.47 -0.66
CA MET A 101 -23.38 0.67 0.79
C MET A 101 -22.50 1.83 1.28
N PHE A 102 -21.44 2.18 0.56
CA PHE A 102 -20.56 3.29 0.93
C PHE A 102 -21.01 4.60 0.30
N ASP A 103 -20.90 5.68 1.08
CA ASP A 103 -21.06 7.06 0.61
C ASP A 103 -20.09 7.36 -0.55
N PRO A 104 -20.56 7.97 -1.66
CA PRO A 104 -19.73 8.24 -2.84
C PRO A 104 -18.53 9.17 -2.56
N TYR A 105 -18.68 10.15 -1.67
CA TYR A 105 -17.59 11.06 -1.29
C TYR A 105 -16.54 10.32 -0.47
N MET A 106 -16.97 9.52 0.50
CA MET A 106 -16.06 8.67 1.28
C MET A 106 -15.35 7.63 0.41
N MET A 107 -16.07 7.02 -0.53
CA MET A 107 -15.54 6.01 -1.44
C MET A 107 -14.46 6.59 -2.36
N SER A 108 -14.68 7.78 -2.92
CA SER A 108 -13.69 8.47 -3.75
C SER A 108 -12.49 8.98 -2.96
N ALA A 109 -12.69 9.39 -1.71
CA ALA A 109 -11.63 9.85 -0.82
C ALA A 109 -10.71 8.73 -0.30
N PHE A 110 -11.18 7.47 -0.27
CA PHE A 110 -10.43 6.34 0.32
C PHE A 110 -9.01 6.21 -0.21
N ASN A 111 -8.84 6.13 -1.53
CA ASN A 111 -7.53 5.88 -2.13
C ASN A 111 -6.62 7.10 -2.14
N LEU A 112 -7.17 8.31 -2.09
CA LEU A 112 -6.43 9.57 -2.17
C LEU A 112 -6.04 10.11 -0.80
N LEU A 113 -6.96 10.10 0.17
CA LEU A 113 -6.80 10.76 1.45
C LEU A 113 -6.54 9.76 2.59
N PHE A 114 -7.31 8.68 2.66
CA PHE A 114 -7.30 7.83 3.87
C PHE A 114 -6.20 6.76 3.82
N ALA A 115 -5.94 6.20 2.63
CA ALA A 115 -5.04 5.05 2.48
C ALA A 115 -3.90 5.29 1.48
N ALA A 116 -3.57 6.55 1.15
CA ALA A 116 -2.46 6.89 0.25
C ALA A 116 -1.12 7.04 0.98
N ALA A 117 -1.12 7.69 2.14
CA ALA A 117 0.09 8.12 2.83
C ALA A 117 0.99 6.94 3.23
N PHE A 118 0.39 5.88 3.79
CA PHE A 118 1.16 4.74 4.28
C PHE A 118 1.90 3.97 3.16
N PRO A 119 1.26 3.55 2.05
CA PRO A 119 1.99 2.93 0.94
C PRO A 119 3.15 3.80 0.45
N LEU A 120 2.95 5.11 0.34
CA LEU A 120 4.02 6.04 -0.06
C LEU A 120 5.20 6.03 0.93
N CYS A 121 4.92 6.01 2.24
CA CYS A 121 5.95 5.89 3.27
C CYS A 121 6.73 4.58 3.17
N VAL A 122 6.05 3.44 2.94
CA VAL A 122 6.72 2.14 2.67
C VAL A 122 7.61 2.25 1.42
N GLY A 123 7.08 2.82 0.33
CA GLY A 123 7.82 2.98 -0.92
C GLY A 123 9.07 3.86 -0.78
N ALA A 124 9.08 4.79 0.16
CA ALA A 124 10.20 5.71 0.38
C ALA A 124 11.20 5.22 1.43
N PHE A 125 10.72 4.68 2.55
CA PHE A 125 11.50 4.53 3.77
C PHE A 125 11.71 3.09 4.24
N GLU A 126 11.13 2.08 3.58
CA GLU A 126 11.28 0.68 4.02
C GLU A 126 12.73 0.21 3.92
N GLN A 127 13.19 -0.46 4.98
CA GLN A 127 14.51 -1.04 5.11
C GLN A 127 14.42 -2.33 5.91
N ASP A 128 15.00 -3.40 5.40
CA ASP A 128 15.07 -4.69 6.10
C ASP A 128 16.35 -4.83 6.94
N ILE A 129 17.46 -4.24 6.47
CA ILE A 129 18.75 -4.22 7.15
C ILE A 129 19.41 -2.84 7.04
N LYS A 130 20.33 -2.52 7.94
CA LYS A 130 21.11 -1.26 7.89
C LYS A 130 22.05 -1.24 6.67
N GLU A 131 22.29 -0.06 6.12
CA GLU A 131 23.15 0.15 4.94
C GLU A 131 24.57 -0.42 5.12
N GLU A 132 25.18 -0.19 6.28
CA GLU A 132 26.53 -0.69 6.60
C GLU A 132 26.55 -2.22 6.64
N THR A 133 25.52 -2.84 7.19
CA THR A 133 25.40 -4.30 7.23
C THR A 133 25.25 -4.88 5.83
N ALA A 134 24.48 -4.24 4.96
CA ALA A 134 24.30 -4.65 3.57
C ALA A 134 25.62 -4.59 2.77
N LEU A 135 26.46 -3.58 3.02
CA LEU A 135 27.78 -3.44 2.39
C LEU A 135 28.80 -4.44 2.93
N ASN A 136 28.81 -4.67 4.25
CA ASN A 136 29.78 -5.56 4.90
C ASN A 136 29.47 -7.05 4.68
N HIS A 137 28.23 -7.40 4.34
CA HIS A 137 27.79 -8.78 4.11
C HIS A 137 27.12 -9.00 2.74
N PRO A 138 27.89 -8.97 1.63
CA PRO A 138 27.32 -9.08 0.27
C PRO A 138 26.53 -10.36 0.01
N LYS A 139 26.82 -11.45 0.74
CA LYS A 139 26.08 -12.72 0.65
C LYS A 139 24.58 -12.54 0.95
N ALA A 140 24.21 -11.57 1.78
CA ALA A 140 22.81 -11.26 2.08
C ALA A 140 22.01 -10.86 0.83
N TYR A 141 22.66 -10.26 -0.17
CA TYR A 141 22.00 -9.90 -1.44
C TYR A 141 21.59 -11.13 -2.26
N HIS A 142 22.41 -12.19 -2.22
CA HIS A 142 22.08 -13.43 -2.92
C HIS A 142 20.88 -14.15 -2.30
N TYR A 143 20.86 -14.27 -0.97
CA TYR A 143 19.72 -14.87 -0.25
C TYR A 143 18.43 -14.10 -0.44
N PHE A 144 18.49 -12.77 -0.48
CA PHE A 144 17.32 -11.92 -0.76
C PHE A 144 16.71 -12.15 -2.16
N LYS A 145 17.54 -12.54 -3.14
CA LYS A 145 17.07 -12.91 -4.48
C LYS A 145 16.39 -14.30 -4.52
N LEU A 146 16.81 -15.21 -3.64
CA LEU A 146 16.26 -16.57 -3.53
C LEU A 146 14.96 -16.61 -2.71
N ASP A 147 14.83 -15.73 -1.71
CA ASP A 147 13.72 -15.66 -0.77
C ASP A 147 12.85 -14.42 -1.06
N THR A 148 12.25 -14.41 -2.25
CA THR A 148 11.67 -13.17 -2.80
C THR A 148 10.48 -12.66 -1.98
N VAL A 149 10.56 -11.39 -1.59
CA VAL A 149 9.44 -10.59 -1.03
C VAL A 149 8.23 -10.61 -1.97
N PHE A 150 8.48 -10.67 -3.28
CA PHE A 150 7.45 -10.76 -4.31
C PHE A 150 7.52 -12.12 -5.02
N ASN A 151 6.76 -13.07 -4.50
CA ASN A 151 6.49 -14.37 -5.13
C ASN A 151 4.98 -14.56 -5.26
N LEU A 152 4.53 -15.40 -6.19
CA LEU A 152 3.12 -15.76 -6.35
C LEU A 152 2.52 -16.33 -5.06
N LYS A 153 3.31 -17.07 -4.27
CA LYS A 153 2.89 -17.56 -2.94
C LYS A 153 2.65 -16.42 -1.95
N ALA A 154 3.58 -15.48 -1.85
CA ALA A 154 3.43 -14.31 -0.99
C ALA A 154 2.23 -13.47 -1.44
N PHE A 155 2.12 -13.19 -2.74
CA PHE A 155 0.96 -12.51 -3.32
C PHE A 155 -0.36 -13.20 -2.98
N GLY A 156 -0.45 -14.52 -3.17
CA GLY A 156 -1.64 -15.30 -2.82
C GLY A 156 -1.98 -15.22 -1.34
N PHE A 157 -0.97 -15.25 -0.46
CA PHE A 157 -1.17 -15.08 0.98
C PHE A 157 -1.70 -13.68 1.34
N TRP A 158 -1.15 -12.62 0.74
CA TRP A 158 -1.65 -11.25 0.92
C TRP A 158 -3.10 -11.11 0.44
N MET A 159 -3.44 -11.68 -0.72
CA MET A 159 -4.81 -11.63 -1.25
C MET A 159 -5.79 -12.45 -0.40
N PHE A 160 -5.39 -13.64 0.05
CA PHE A 160 -6.19 -14.45 0.96
C PHE A 160 -6.43 -13.74 2.29
N THR A 161 -5.40 -13.10 2.85
CA THR A 161 -5.52 -12.32 4.07
C THR A 161 -6.49 -11.15 3.88
N ALA A 162 -6.44 -10.46 2.73
CA ALA A 162 -7.38 -9.38 2.41
C ALA A 162 -8.82 -9.88 2.38
N LEU A 163 -9.07 -10.97 1.64
CA LEU A 163 -10.38 -11.63 1.55
C LEU A 163 -10.90 -12.01 2.93
N TRP A 164 -10.07 -12.68 3.74
CA TRP A 164 -10.43 -13.10 5.09
C TRP A 164 -10.79 -11.90 5.97
N GLN A 165 -9.95 -10.87 6.00
CA GLN A 165 -10.20 -9.69 6.84
C GLN A 165 -11.44 -8.92 6.40
N SER A 166 -11.66 -8.73 5.08
CA SER A 166 -12.90 -8.12 4.59
C SER A 166 -14.14 -8.95 4.93
N LEU A 167 -14.03 -10.27 4.91
CA LEU A 167 -15.13 -11.18 5.25
C LEU A 167 -15.46 -11.06 6.75
N VAL A 168 -14.46 -11.07 7.63
CA VAL A 168 -14.66 -10.90 9.06
C VAL A 168 -15.29 -9.54 9.37
N VAL A 169 -14.79 -8.46 8.78
CA VAL A 169 -15.37 -7.11 8.96
C VAL A 169 -16.81 -7.06 8.45
N PHE A 170 -17.10 -7.65 7.28
CA PHE A 170 -18.45 -7.69 6.74
C PHE A 170 -19.43 -8.46 7.63
N PHE A 171 -19.11 -9.70 7.97
CA PHE A 171 -20.01 -10.56 8.72
C PHE A 171 -20.16 -10.13 10.19
N SER A 172 -19.10 -9.60 10.82
CA SER A 172 -19.20 -9.08 12.18
C SER A 172 -20.24 -7.96 12.29
N ILE A 173 -20.19 -6.98 11.40
CA ILE A 173 -21.17 -5.88 11.38
C ILE A 173 -22.55 -6.41 10.97
N PHE A 174 -22.63 -7.24 9.94
CA PHE A 174 -23.89 -7.83 9.48
C PHE A 174 -24.62 -8.61 10.59
N LEU A 175 -23.91 -9.39 11.40
CA LEU A 175 -24.49 -10.13 12.53
C LEU A 175 -25.01 -9.19 13.61
N VAL A 176 -24.20 -8.21 14.02
CA VAL A 176 -24.57 -7.22 15.05
C VAL A 176 -25.87 -6.53 14.69
N VAL A 177 -26.05 -6.17 13.42
CA VAL A 177 -27.26 -5.42 13.08
C VAL A 177 -28.49 -6.30 12.84
N ASN A 178 -28.32 -7.54 12.37
CA ASN A 178 -29.44 -8.49 12.30
C ASN A 178 -29.96 -8.88 13.69
N GLU A 179 -29.07 -9.04 14.68
CA GLU A 179 -29.48 -9.37 16.06
C GLU A 179 -30.22 -8.20 16.72
N ASN A 180 -29.77 -6.96 16.49
CA ASN A 180 -30.36 -5.76 17.08
C ASN A 180 -31.56 -5.18 16.29
N GLY A 181 -31.95 -5.79 15.17
CA GLY A 181 -33.08 -5.33 14.35
C GLY A 181 -32.94 -3.91 13.81
N ASP A 182 -31.71 -3.49 13.48
CA ASP A 182 -31.35 -2.12 13.06
C ASP A 182 -31.60 -1.02 14.12
N LEU A 183 -31.84 -1.40 15.38
CA LEU A 183 -31.94 -0.44 16.49
C LEU A 183 -30.55 0.12 16.82
N TRP A 184 -30.37 1.39 16.51
CA TRP A 184 -29.06 2.02 16.54
C TRP A 184 -28.76 2.75 17.87
N ASN A 185 -29.79 3.26 18.54
CA ASN A 185 -29.66 4.01 19.78
C ASN A 185 -30.74 3.53 20.77
N SER A 186 -30.53 3.68 22.08
CA SER A 186 -31.54 3.43 23.13
C SER A 186 -32.83 4.24 22.92
N SER A 187 -32.76 5.28 22.08
CA SER A 187 -33.88 6.07 21.59
C SER A 187 -34.79 5.35 20.56
N GLY A 188 -34.45 4.12 20.16
CA GLY A 188 -35.26 3.29 19.24
C GLY A 188 -35.25 3.72 17.78
N LYS A 189 -34.22 4.48 17.34
CA LYS A 189 -34.08 4.93 15.95
C LYS A 189 -33.35 3.88 15.10
N ASN A 190 -33.78 3.75 13.85
CA ASN A 190 -33.12 2.90 12.87
C ASN A 190 -31.94 3.63 12.20
N GLY A 191 -30.85 2.91 11.96
CA GLY A 191 -29.65 3.46 11.32
C GLY A 191 -29.73 3.44 9.78
N GLY A 192 -30.34 2.41 9.21
CA GLY A 192 -30.39 2.24 7.76
C GLY A 192 -29.02 1.98 7.12
N VAL A 193 -29.02 1.85 5.79
CA VAL A 193 -27.86 1.40 5.00
C VAL A 193 -26.65 2.33 5.12
N TRP A 194 -26.87 3.65 5.21
CA TRP A 194 -25.79 4.63 5.29
C TRP A 194 -24.99 4.57 6.60
N VAL A 195 -25.66 4.29 7.72
CA VAL A 195 -25.01 4.13 9.02
C VAL A 195 -24.20 2.83 9.06
N TRP A 196 -24.76 1.73 8.54
CA TRP A 196 -24.02 0.47 8.37
C TRP A 196 -22.80 0.63 7.47
N GLY A 197 -22.98 1.30 6.34
CA GLY A 197 -21.91 1.60 5.40
C GLY A 197 -20.79 2.40 6.02
N THR A 198 -21.13 3.36 6.88
CA THR A 198 -20.16 4.16 7.62
C THR A 198 -19.39 3.33 8.64
N GLN A 199 -20.05 2.46 9.41
CA GLN A 199 -19.36 1.55 10.33
C GLN A 199 -18.43 0.57 9.62
N MET A 200 -18.91 0.02 8.50
CA MET A 200 -18.16 -0.90 7.68
C MET A 200 -16.91 -0.22 7.15
N LEU A 201 -17.07 0.97 6.60
CA LEU A 201 -15.95 1.74 6.08
C LEU A 201 -14.96 2.14 7.19
N THR A 202 -15.45 2.54 8.37
CA THR A 202 -14.60 2.84 9.53
C THR A 202 -13.75 1.61 9.89
N SER A 203 -14.39 0.44 9.98
CA SER A 203 -13.72 -0.81 10.33
C SER A 203 -12.71 -1.24 9.27
N VAL A 204 -13.03 -1.06 7.99
CA VAL A 204 -12.12 -1.32 6.86
C VAL A 204 -10.89 -0.40 6.92
N VAL A 205 -11.10 0.91 7.11
CA VAL A 205 -9.99 1.89 7.18
C VAL A 205 -9.09 1.56 8.35
N LEU A 206 -9.65 1.33 9.54
CA LEU A 206 -8.88 0.95 10.73
C LEU A 206 -8.11 -0.36 10.53
N THR A 207 -8.78 -1.40 9.99
CA THR A 207 -8.16 -2.70 9.73
C THR A 207 -6.99 -2.57 8.74
N ALA A 208 -7.18 -1.82 7.64
CA ALA A 208 -6.11 -1.55 6.68
C ALA A 208 -4.93 -0.81 7.35
N CYS A 209 -5.22 0.25 8.11
CA CYS A 209 -4.22 1.04 8.84
C CYS A 209 -3.41 0.23 9.86
N PHE A 210 -4.09 -0.59 10.69
CA PHE A 210 -3.41 -1.41 11.69
C PHE A 210 -2.62 -2.54 11.07
N LYS A 211 -3.17 -3.22 10.06
CA LYS A 211 -2.44 -4.27 9.33
C LYS A 211 -1.16 -3.72 8.71
N MET A 212 -1.24 -2.53 8.13
CA MET A 212 -0.12 -1.82 7.54
C MET A 212 1.01 -1.58 8.56
N ILE A 213 0.69 -1.04 9.74
CA ILE A 213 1.69 -0.88 10.82
C ILE A 213 2.27 -2.25 11.25
N ALA A 214 1.42 -3.26 11.42
CA ALA A 214 1.84 -4.57 11.91
C ALA A 214 2.82 -5.30 10.97
N GLU A 215 2.73 -5.07 9.67
CA GLU A 215 3.62 -5.67 8.65
C GLU A 215 4.91 -4.88 8.41
N THR A 216 5.09 -3.75 9.10
CA THR A 216 6.30 -2.92 8.93
C THR A 216 7.46 -3.52 9.71
N ASN A 217 8.57 -3.80 9.04
CA ASN A 217 9.77 -4.35 9.68
C ASN A 217 10.59 -3.26 10.37
N HIS A 218 10.63 -2.06 9.80
CA HIS A 218 11.37 -0.93 10.36
C HIS A 218 10.44 0.12 10.99
N TRP A 219 10.42 0.15 12.32
CA TRP A 219 9.55 1.04 13.07
C TRP A 219 10.12 2.47 13.06
N ASN A 220 9.61 3.29 12.15
CA ASN A 220 9.97 4.70 11.98
C ASN A 220 8.77 5.60 12.32
N TRP A 221 9.05 6.79 12.85
CA TRP A 221 8.04 7.82 13.13
C TRP A 221 7.15 8.14 11.92
N PHE A 222 7.71 8.11 10.70
CA PHE A 222 6.96 8.36 9.48
C PHE A 222 5.79 7.39 9.28
N TYR A 223 5.94 6.11 9.65
CA TYR A 223 4.85 5.14 9.53
C TYR A 223 3.71 5.47 10.46
N TYR A 224 4.00 5.76 11.73
CA TYR A 224 2.99 6.19 12.70
C TYR A 224 2.29 7.48 12.27
N ALA A 225 3.06 8.47 11.82
CA ALA A 225 2.52 9.73 11.33
C ALA A 225 1.61 9.50 10.11
N SER A 226 2.01 8.64 9.17
CA SER A 226 1.21 8.33 7.97
C SER A 226 -0.11 7.62 8.30
N THR A 227 -0.09 6.71 9.28
CA THR A 227 -1.29 6.01 9.73
C THR A 227 -2.22 6.92 10.52
N ALA A 228 -1.66 7.71 11.45
CA ALA A 228 -2.43 8.70 12.21
C ALA A 228 -3.05 9.75 11.28
N LEU A 229 -2.31 10.19 10.25
CA LEU A 229 -2.82 11.10 9.23
C LEU A 229 -3.98 10.47 8.45
N GLY A 230 -3.86 9.22 8.01
CA GLY A 230 -4.93 8.52 7.29
C GLY A 230 -6.22 8.40 8.12
N ILE A 231 -6.09 7.98 9.38
CA ILE A 231 -7.21 7.86 10.33
C ILE A 231 -7.81 9.24 10.64
N GLY A 232 -6.96 10.24 10.90
CA GLY A 232 -7.39 11.60 11.20
C GLY A 232 -8.13 12.25 10.02
N LEU A 233 -7.62 12.08 8.79
CA LEU A 233 -8.29 12.55 7.58
C LEU A 233 -9.63 11.84 7.34
N TYR A 234 -9.72 10.54 7.65
CA TYR A 234 -10.98 9.81 7.58
C TYR A 234 -12.04 10.42 8.51
N PHE A 235 -11.74 10.54 9.81
CA PHE A 235 -12.69 11.12 10.76
C PHE A 235 -13.00 12.59 10.48
N ALA A 236 -12.01 13.38 10.03
CA ALA A 236 -12.24 14.76 9.63
C ALA A 236 -13.19 14.86 8.43
N THR A 237 -13.02 14.01 7.41
CA THR A 237 -13.91 14.00 6.23
C THR A 237 -15.30 13.51 6.62
N LEU A 238 -15.40 12.45 7.42
CA LEU A 238 -16.67 11.96 7.96
C LEU A 238 -17.40 13.06 8.74
N ALA A 239 -16.66 13.84 9.53
CA ALA A 239 -17.23 14.96 10.26
C ALA A 239 -17.76 16.07 9.37
N ILE A 240 -17.05 16.41 8.30
CA ILE A 240 -17.49 17.40 7.33
C ILE A 240 -18.76 16.92 6.61
N VAL A 241 -18.76 15.70 6.08
CA VAL A 241 -19.91 15.15 5.34
C VAL A 241 -21.12 14.97 6.25
N SER A 242 -20.92 14.58 7.51
CA SER A 242 -22.02 14.41 8.46
C SER A 242 -22.66 15.72 8.93
N ASN A 243 -21.93 16.85 8.92
CA ASN A 243 -22.41 18.15 9.42
C ASN A 243 -22.79 19.14 8.31
N VAL A 244 -22.46 18.86 7.06
CA VAL A 244 -22.77 19.73 5.92
C VAL A 244 -23.89 19.09 5.09
N ARG A 245 -25.13 19.46 5.40
CA ARG A 245 -26.35 18.93 4.76
C ARG A 245 -26.40 19.10 3.24
N THR A 246 -25.62 20.03 2.70
CA THR A 246 -25.56 20.31 1.25
C THR A 246 -24.65 19.36 0.48
N LEU A 247 -23.78 18.61 1.15
CA LEU A 247 -22.87 17.65 0.50
C LEU A 247 -23.59 16.32 0.25
N ASP A 248 -24.10 15.69 1.30
CA ASP A 248 -24.99 14.53 1.17
C ASP A 248 -26.11 14.59 2.23
N PRO A 249 -27.39 14.76 1.82
CA PRO A 249 -28.52 14.73 2.73
C PRO A 249 -28.68 13.40 3.49
N ASN A 250 -28.20 12.29 2.95
CA ASN A 250 -28.32 10.95 3.52
C ASN A 250 -27.32 10.67 4.66
N MET A 251 -26.23 11.44 4.69
CA MET A 251 -25.19 11.34 5.72
C MET A 251 -25.42 12.28 6.92
N TRP A 252 -26.50 13.06 6.90
CA TRP A 252 -26.81 14.02 7.95
C TRP A 252 -26.96 13.35 9.32
N GLN A 253 -26.21 13.83 10.32
CA GLN A 253 -26.19 13.32 11.71
C GLN A 253 -25.74 11.87 11.91
N VAL A 254 -25.12 11.23 10.92
CA VAL A 254 -24.57 9.87 11.09
C VAL A 254 -23.59 9.80 12.27
N MET A 255 -22.77 10.84 12.51
CA MET A 255 -21.89 10.86 13.68
C MET A 255 -22.64 10.99 15.02
N GLY A 256 -23.70 11.81 15.09
CA GLY A 256 -24.51 11.96 16.31
C GLY A 256 -25.36 10.73 16.62
N MET A 257 -25.48 9.81 15.67
CA MET A 257 -25.98 8.47 15.91
C MET A 257 -24.86 7.57 16.48
N THR A 258 -23.62 7.64 15.98
CA THR A 258 -22.48 6.78 16.38
C THR A 258 -21.87 6.98 17.78
N ASP A 259 -22.39 7.92 18.59
CA ASP A 259 -21.84 8.30 19.92
C ASP A 259 -21.83 7.17 21.00
N VAL A 260 -22.23 5.94 20.68
CA VAL A 260 -22.23 4.80 21.62
C VAL A 260 -20.85 4.12 21.75
N PHE A 261 -19.94 4.29 20.79
CA PHE A 261 -18.60 3.66 20.87
C PHE A 261 -17.64 4.33 21.88
N VAL A 262 -18.02 5.47 22.48
CA VAL A 262 -17.21 6.18 23.50
C VAL A 262 -17.68 5.86 24.93
N GLN A 263 -18.76 5.08 25.10
CA GLN A 263 -19.34 4.75 26.42
C GLN A 263 -19.26 3.27 26.81
N CYS A 264 -18.41 2.46 26.16
CA CYS A 264 -18.07 1.11 26.61
C CYS A 264 -16.57 0.99 26.91
#